data_AF-A0A927AIC0-F1
#
_entry.id   AF-A0A927AIC0-F1
#
_cell.length_a   1.000
_cell.length_b   1.000
_cell.length_c   1.000
_cell.angle_alpha   90.00
_cell.angle_beta   90.00
_cell.angle_gamma   90.00
#
_symmetry.space_group_name_H-M   'P 1'
#
loop_
_entity.id
_entity.type
_entity.pdbx_description
1 polymer ?
#
loop_
_entity_poly.entity_id
_entity_poly.type
_entity_poly.pdbx_seq_one_letter_code
_entity_poly.pdbx_strand_id
1 'polypeptide(L)'
;MPQKNQRSLLTVAAAVLLIAGGAVTYWLLMQRNLFQADVPVGAEMVPQDTLLAVSVSTDEKQWQQLRQYGTPASQSAFGKQLAELEKNLLTANGYNYQQDIKPWVGKEVTIAFLSQQLPQNPNAVPVGQQSVVMVLPIENPLQAKQALEKYRNPTSSKFVERIYKGIKIRETQGSPAQKFSTTLLERSLIVSTDPKGTERVIDAYKGGASLADTPGYTEALGKIKAGAPFAKVYFNVPVATAMAATYSARSLSPQNLASVQQRQGVGATVTLEPEGLLFKGVSWLKPNSETKYVVENNAKSMPRRLPGNTLIVTTGGNLQQLWQDYVQGAQANPLIRVSPEQMKAEIRSKLGQDLEQDLLPWMKGEFSLALIPTPPGTPSILGAGVAFLVQTSDRPRAEKSLKQLDEVMAQQYKFQVQETTLNGQPITNWTSQLGGLAATHGWLDGNVAFLTLGAPVASTLVPKPQATLADSQLFKQAIPQQLNDKNGLFFIDVDRTINAGNLSLSQVDPNQKIFTNAIRSIGVTGGISSDRSSRFDIFVNMKKVGDPSPSPKASLSPSPSPSP
;
A
#
# COMPACT_ATOMS: atom_id res chain seq x y z
N MET A 1 64.72 39.04 8.97
CA MET A 1 64.45 38.02 9.99
C MET A 1 62.95 37.93 10.25
N PRO A 2 62.28 36.85 9.82
CA PRO A 2 60.92 36.52 10.23
C PRO A 2 60.94 35.50 11.38
N GLN A 3 60.09 35.69 12.38
CA GLN A 3 59.81 34.74 13.48
C GLN A 3 58.34 34.97 13.87
N LYS A 4 57.49 33.99 14.19
CA LYS A 4 57.64 32.54 14.34
C LYS A 4 56.24 31.93 14.36
N ASN A 5 56.11 30.75 13.78
CA ASN A 5 54.93 29.88 13.77
C ASN A 5 54.28 29.69 15.16
N GLN A 6 52.94 29.69 15.18
CA GLN A 6 52.18 28.76 16.03
C GLN A 6 51.26 27.92 15.13
N ARG A 7 51.70 26.67 14.92
CA ARG A 7 50.88 25.54 14.47
C ARG A 7 50.26 24.86 15.71
N SER A 8 49.09 24.25 15.50
CA SER A 8 48.33 23.34 16.39
C SER A 8 47.60 24.03 17.55
N LEU A 9 46.35 23.71 17.91
CA LEU A 9 45.59 22.47 17.79
C LEU A 9 44.12 22.78 17.41
N LEU A 10 43.54 22.00 16.49
CA LEU A 10 42.12 21.57 16.53
C LEU A 10 41.89 20.61 15.34
N THR A 11 42.60 19.48 15.37
CA THR A 11 42.57 18.47 14.31
C THR A 11 42.27 17.10 14.89
N VAL A 12 41.19 16.96 15.66
CA VAL A 12 40.69 15.67 16.12
C VAL A 12 39.19 15.82 16.42
N ALA A 13 38.34 14.96 15.87
CA ALA A 13 37.06 14.60 16.50
C ALA A 13 36.34 13.45 15.78
N ALA A 14 36.29 13.46 14.44
CA ALA A 14 35.74 12.31 13.69
C ALA A 14 36.68 11.07 13.75
N ALA A 15 37.98 11.31 13.89
CA ALA A 15 39.00 10.26 13.97
C ALA A 15 39.23 9.69 15.38
N VAL A 16 38.72 10.31 16.46
CA VAL A 16 38.90 9.82 17.85
C VAL A 16 37.63 9.22 18.45
N LEU A 17 36.43 9.51 17.93
CA LEU A 17 35.24 8.74 18.33
C LEU A 17 35.29 7.26 17.87
N LEU A 18 36.17 6.93 16.92
CA LEU A 18 36.44 5.55 16.49
C LEU A 18 37.58 4.86 17.28
N ILE A 19 38.26 5.56 18.20
CA ILE A 19 39.41 5.04 18.96
C ILE A 19 39.14 5.19 20.47
N ALA A 20 38.04 4.61 20.95
CA ALA A 20 37.78 4.40 22.38
C ALA A 20 36.72 3.29 22.54
N GLY A 21 37.11 2.04 22.31
CA GLY A 21 36.23 0.87 22.43
C GLY A 21 36.89 -0.39 21.89
N GLY A 22 37.89 -0.86 22.64
CA GLY A 22 38.78 -1.95 22.24
C GLY A 22 38.09 -3.29 21.97
N ALA A 23 38.77 -4.12 21.19
CA ALA A 23 38.35 -5.38 20.57
C ALA A 23 37.71 -6.46 21.49
N VAL A 24 37.56 -6.22 22.79
CA VAL A 24 36.91 -7.13 23.75
C VAL A 24 35.38 -6.93 23.80
N THR A 25 34.85 -5.75 23.42
CA THR A 25 33.40 -5.52 23.26
C THR A 25 32.84 -6.07 21.94
N TYR A 26 33.71 -6.33 20.95
CA TYR A 26 33.36 -6.86 19.63
C TYR A 26 32.67 -8.24 19.71
N TRP A 27 33.08 -9.09 20.67
CA TRP A 27 32.53 -10.44 20.84
C TRP A 27 31.24 -10.46 21.69
N LEU A 28 31.13 -9.60 22.71
CA LEU A 28 29.95 -9.50 23.59
C LEU A 28 28.76 -8.80 22.92
N LEU A 29 28.98 -7.90 21.95
CA LEU A 29 27.91 -7.21 21.22
C LEU A 29 27.35 -8.04 20.05
N MET A 30 28.09 -9.01 19.51
CA MET A 30 27.53 -9.95 18.51
C MET A 30 26.47 -10.88 19.10
N GLN A 31 26.46 -11.14 20.42
CA GLN A 31 25.43 -11.97 21.07
C GLN A 31 24.08 -11.25 21.24
N ARG A 32 24.04 -9.90 21.31
CA ARG A 32 22.76 -9.15 21.46
C ARG A 32 21.96 -9.03 20.16
N ASN A 33 22.61 -9.16 18.99
CA ASN A 33 21.94 -9.14 17.69
C ASN A 33 21.12 -10.41 17.36
N LEU A 34 21.13 -11.42 18.24
CA LEU A 34 20.33 -12.63 18.04
C LEU A 34 18.85 -12.47 18.42
N PHE A 35 18.46 -11.40 19.13
CA PHE A 35 17.11 -11.27 19.70
C PHE A 35 16.23 -10.16 19.10
N GLN A 36 16.69 -9.39 18.11
CA GLN A 36 15.90 -8.31 17.48
C GLN A 36 15.99 -8.27 15.93
N ALA A 37 16.19 -9.41 15.27
CA ALA A 37 16.32 -9.48 13.80
C ALA A 37 15.11 -8.95 13.00
N ASP A 38 13.98 -8.73 13.66
CA ASP A 38 12.68 -8.43 13.05
C ASP A 38 12.33 -6.93 13.04
N VAL A 39 13.09 -6.13 13.78
CA VAL A 39 12.94 -4.67 13.85
C VAL A 39 13.89 -4.01 12.83
N PRO A 40 13.48 -2.95 12.11
CA PRO A 40 14.36 -2.28 11.16
C PRO A 40 15.52 -1.59 11.88
N VAL A 41 16.64 -1.48 11.18
CA VAL A 41 17.83 -0.77 11.64
C VAL A 41 17.46 0.63 12.14
N GLY A 42 17.97 1.00 13.31
CA GLY A 42 17.82 2.35 13.86
C GLY A 42 16.47 2.63 14.51
N ALA A 43 15.54 1.66 14.59
CA ALA A 43 14.24 1.88 15.24
C ALA A 43 14.34 2.31 16.72
N GLU A 44 15.41 1.90 17.42
CA GLU A 44 15.69 2.33 18.80
C GLU A 44 16.17 3.79 18.89
N MET A 45 16.59 4.41 17.79
CA MET A 45 17.08 5.79 17.73
C MET A 45 16.10 6.73 17.02
N VAL A 46 15.20 6.20 16.20
CA VAL A 46 14.19 6.98 15.50
C VAL A 46 13.08 7.36 16.50
N PRO A 47 12.65 8.63 16.60
CA PRO A 47 11.60 9.06 17.53
C PRO A 47 10.28 8.31 17.36
N GLN A 48 9.57 8.02 18.46
CA GLN A 48 8.31 7.27 18.46
C GLN A 48 7.20 7.91 17.61
N ASP A 49 7.16 9.24 17.55
CA ASP A 49 6.17 10.02 16.81
C ASP A 49 6.56 10.26 15.33
N THR A 50 7.42 9.41 14.80
CA THR A 50 7.69 9.31 13.36
C THR A 50 6.42 8.96 12.60
N LEU A 51 6.07 9.75 11.57
CA LEU A 51 4.89 9.54 10.74
C LEU A 51 5.04 8.30 9.86
N LEU A 52 6.18 8.19 9.19
CA LEU A 52 6.51 7.14 8.24
C LEU A 52 7.97 6.76 8.41
N ALA A 53 8.27 5.47 8.53
CA ALA A 53 9.62 4.94 8.46
C ALA A 53 9.70 3.92 7.32
N VAL A 54 10.73 4.05 6.48
CA VAL A 54 11.01 3.16 5.36
C VAL A 54 12.44 2.70 5.46
N SER A 55 12.64 1.40 5.62
CA SER A 55 13.96 0.77 5.58
C SER A 55 14.12 0.07 4.25
N VAL A 56 15.23 0.32 3.55
CA VAL A 56 15.48 -0.20 2.20
C VAL A 56 16.83 -0.90 2.17
N SER A 57 16.88 -2.02 1.47
CA SER A 57 18.10 -2.79 1.27
C SER A 57 19.12 -2.03 0.43
N THR A 58 20.40 -2.23 0.74
CA THR A 58 21.54 -1.76 -0.06
C THR A 58 22.15 -2.88 -0.92
N ASP A 59 21.55 -4.08 -0.91
CA ASP A 59 22.03 -5.24 -1.68
C ASP A 59 21.87 -5.02 -3.19
N GLU A 60 22.99 -4.98 -3.89
CA GLU A 60 23.05 -4.81 -5.34
C GLU A 60 22.25 -5.85 -6.10
N LYS A 61 22.20 -7.10 -5.62
CA LYS A 61 21.45 -8.18 -6.29
C LYS A 61 19.96 -7.89 -6.28
N GLN A 62 19.44 -7.37 -5.18
CA GLN A 62 18.03 -6.99 -5.09
C GLN A 62 17.73 -5.78 -5.99
N TRP A 63 18.60 -4.77 -6.04
CA TRP A 63 18.46 -3.65 -6.98
C TRP A 63 18.61 -4.07 -8.46
N GLN A 64 19.41 -5.09 -8.75
CA GLN A 64 19.49 -5.69 -10.08
C GLN A 64 18.20 -6.45 -10.43
N GLN A 65 17.65 -7.23 -9.49
CA GLN A 65 16.37 -7.92 -9.67
C GLN A 65 15.21 -6.93 -9.89
N LEU A 66 15.14 -5.84 -9.10
CA LEU A 66 14.13 -4.79 -9.27
C LEU A 66 14.17 -4.18 -10.69
N ARG A 67 15.37 -4.03 -11.27
CA ARG A 67 15.57 -3.52 -12.64
C ARG A 67 15.14 -4.47 -13.75
N GLN A 68 14.84 -5.74 -13.44
CA GLN A 68 14.33 -6.70 -14.42
C GLN A 68 12.82 -6.54 -14.65
N TYR A 69 12.10 -5.94 -13.70
CA TYR A 69 10.64 -5.76 -13.78
C TYR A 69 10.23 -4.61 -14.70
N GLY A 70 8.98 -4.64 -15.14
CA GLY A 70 8.36 -3.63 -15.98
C GLY A 70 8.73 -3.67 -17.45
N THR A 71 8.52 -2.54 -18.11
CA THR A 71 8.78 -2.30 -19.53
C THR A 71 10.02 -1.42 -19.72
N PRO A 72 10.61 -1.37 -20.93
CA PRO A 72 11.72 -0.45 -21.23
C PRO A 72 11.39 1.01 -20.89
N ALA A 73 10.17 1.47 -21.14
CA ALA A 73 9.72 2.83 -20.83
C ALA A 73 9.68 3.08 -19.32
N SER A 74 9.08 2.16 -18.55
CA SER A 74 9.02 2.29 -17.08
C SER A 74 10.40 2.20 -16.43
N GLN A 75 11.31 1.36 -16.96
CA GLN A 75 12.68 1.26 -16.47
C GLN A 75 13.47 2.54 -16.75
N SER A 76 13.30 3.14 -17.94
CA SER A 76 13.90 4.45 -18.24
C SER A 76 13.37 5.54 -17.30
N ALA A 77 12.05 5.58 -17.06
CA ALA A 77 11.45 6.54 -16.15
C ALA A 77 11.93 6.36 -14.69
N PHE A 78 11.98 5.12 -14.22
CA PHE A 78 12.50 4.78 -12.89
C PHE A 78 13.97 5.16 -12.74
N GLY A 79 14.80 4.84 -13.74
CA GLY A 79 16.22 5.21 -13.76
C GLY A 79 16.44 6.72 -13.71
N LYS A 80 15.60 7.51 -14.40
CA LYS A 80 15.63 8.98 -14.33
C LYS A 80 15.28 9.48 -12.92
N GLN A 81 14.23 8.95 -12.30
CA GLN A 81 13.85 9.32 -10.93
C GLN A 81 14.95 8.99 -9.92
N LEU A 82 15.59 7.82 -10.05
CA LEU A 82 16.69 7.42 -9.18
C LEU A 82 17.92 8.30 -9.38
N ALA A 83 18.26 8.64 -10.63
CA ALA A 83 19.37 9.55 -10.94
C ALA A 83 19.10 10.98 -10.42
N GLU A 84 17.86 11.45 -10.48
CA GLU A 84 17.46 12.74 -9.92
C GLU A 84 17.53 12.74 -8.39
N LEU A 85 17.08 11.65 -7.75
CA LEU A 85 17.21 11.46 -6.30
C LEU A 85 18.69 11.46 -5.87
N GLU A 86 19.55 10.69 -6.55
CA GLU A 86 20.99 10.67 -6.29
C GLU A 86 21.60 12.06 -6.48
N LYS A 87 21.22 12.76 -7.56
CA LYS A 87 21.69 14.11 -7.82
C LYS A 87 21.32 15.07 -6.70
N ASN A 88 20.07 15.04 -6.26
CA ASN A 88 19.55 16.00 -5.27
C ASN A 88 20.06 15.73 -3.85
N LEU A 89 20.23 14.45 -3.48
CA LEU A 89 20.68 14.08 -2.13
C LEU A 89 22.20 14.02 -2.00
N LEU A 90 22.89 13.50 -3.01
CA LEU A 90 24.32 13.15 -2.94
C LEU A 90 25.17 14.07 -3.82
N THR A 91 24.96 14.07 -5.14
CA THR A 91 25.87 14.73 -6.08
C THR A 91 25.90 16.25 -5.90
N ALA A 92 24.75 16.86 -5.60
CA ALA A 92 24.66 18.29 -5.29
C ALA A 92 25.51 18.70 -4.07
N ASN A 93 25.81 17.74 -3.18
CA ASN A 93 26.65 17.91 -2.00
C ASN A 93 28.06 17.33 -2.18
N GLY A 94 28.43 16.92 -3.41
CA GLY A 94 29.75 16.39 -3.75
C GLY A 94 29.96 14.91 -3.45
N TYR A 95 28.92 14.16 -3.10
CA TYR A 95 29.01 12.72 -2.79
C TYR A 95 28.61 11.84 -3.97
N ASN A 96 29.25 10.69 -4.11
CA ASN A 96 28.87 9.61 -5.02
C ASN A 96 28.51 8.35 -4.22
N TYR A 97 27.37 7.72 -4.51
CA TYR A 97 26.94 6.54 -3.74
C TYR A 97 27.93 5.37 -3.82
N GLN A 98 28.39 5.02 -5.03
CA GLN A 98 29.25 3.85 -5.26
C GLN A 98 30.63 4.00 -4.61
N GLN A 99 31.18 5.20 -4.61
CA GLN A 99 32.53 5.47 -4.10
C GLN A 99 32.54 5.83 -2.62
N ASP A 100 31.54 6.58 -2.16
CA ASP A 100 31.63 7.29 -0.88
C ASP A 100 30.65 6.80 0.17
N ILE A 101 29.67 5.94 -0.17
CA ILE A 101 28.67 5.41 0.77
C ILE A 101 28.67 3.89 0.77
N LYS A 102 28.49 3.29 -0.41
CA LYS A 102 28.39 1.84 -0.62
C LYS A 102 29.50 1.02 0.05
N PRO A 103 30.79 1.41 0.04
CA PRO A 103 31.84 0.55 0.59
C PRO A 103 31.66 0.26 2.09
N TRP A 104 31.05 1.18 2.84
CA TRP A 104 30.95 1.06 4.29
C TRP A 104 29.53 0.96 4.84
N VAL A 105 28.51 1.32 4.07
CA VAL A 105 27.12 1.30 4.53
C VAL A 105 26.65 -0.13 4.75
N GLY A 106 25.87 -0.35 5.80
CA GLY A 106 25.25 -1.65 6.06
C GLY A 106 24.20 -2.05 5.03
N LYS A 107 23.73 -3.29 5.15
CA LYS A 107 22.77 -3.94 4.23
C LYS A 107 21.37 -3.31 4.19
N GLU A 108 21.04 -2.45 5.14
CA GLU A 108 19.74 -1.79 5.27
C GLU A 108 19.96 -0.34 5.72
N VAL A 109 19.26 0.61 5.11
CA VAL A 109 19.24 2.03 5.49
C VAL A 109 17.81 2.42 5.83
N THR A 110 17.61 3.19 6.89
CA THR A 110 16.28 3.65 7.33
C THR A 110 16.09 5.13 7.06
N ILE A 111 14.95 5.49 6.47
CA ILE A 111 14.49 6.86 6.22
C ILE A 111 13.23 7.09 7.04
N ALA A 112 13.26 8.05 7.95
CA ALA A 112 12.18 8.42 8.84
C ALA A 112 11.68 9.84 8.53
N PHE A 113 10.38 9.97 8.31
CA PHE A 113 9.68 11.24 8.15
C PHE A 113 9.08 11.61 9.50
N LEU A 114 9.68 12.58 10.18
CA LEU A 114 9.24 12.98 11.51
C LEU A 114 8.00 13.86 11.42
N SER A 115 7.12 13.74 12.42
CA SER A 115 6.04 14.70 12.64
C SER A 115 6.62 16.11 12.86
N GLN A 116 5.92 17.13 12.36
CA GLN A 116 6.16 18.49 12.85
C GLN A 116 5.50 18.63 14.22
N GLN A 117 6.16 19.32 15.15
CA GLN A 117 5.48 19.76 16.37
C GLN A 117 4.31 20.65 15.94
N LEU A 118 3.10 20.28 16.36
CA LEU A 118 1.89 21.05 16.07
C LEU A 118 2.12 22.51 16.53
N PRO A 119 1.87 23.52 15.67
CA PRO A 119 2.02 24.89 16.09
C PRO A 119 1.05 25.16 17.25
N GLN A 120 1.51 25.87 18.28
CA GLN A 120 0.64 26.34 19.37
C GLN A 120 -0.45 27.31 18.87
N ASN A 121 -0.31 27.82 17.64
CA ASN A 121 -1.30 28.67 16.99
C ASN A 121 -1.99 27.90 15.84
N PRO A 122 -3.31 27.62 15.93
CA PRO A 122 -4.08 26.92 14.90
C PRO A 122 -4.14 27.64 13.54
N ASN A 123 -3.83 28.94 13.50
CA ASN A 123 -3.87 29.76 12.29
C ASN A 123 -2.53 29.86 11.54
N ALA A 124 -1.46 29.22 12.04
CA ALA A 124 -0.18 29.19 11.34
C ALA A 124 -0.24 28.12 10.24
N VAL A 125 -0.20 28.52 8.97
CA VAL A 125 -0.04 27.61 7.82
C VAL A 125 1.36 26.99 7.89
N PRO A 126 1.51 25.66 8.00
CA PRO A 126 2.83 25.06 8.05
C PRO A 126 3.35 24.96 6.64
N VAL A 127 4.12 25.97 6.24
CA VAL A 127 4.88 25.91 5.00
C VAL A 127 6.06 24.96 5.23
N GLY A 128 5.85 23.72 4.79
CA GLY A 128 6.81 22.88 4.08
C GLY A 128 8.24 22.81 4.62
N GLN A 129 8.47 21.85 5.52
CA GLN A 129 9.67 21.00 5.56
C GLN A 129 9.38 19.90 6.60
N GLN A 130 8.90 18.75 6.16
CA GLN A 130 8.89 17.56 7.02
C GLN A 130 10.35 17.23 7.33
N SER A 131 10.73 17.15 8.60
CA SER A 131 12.10 16.79 8.97
C SER A 131 12.33 15.33 8.59
N VAL A 132 13.22 15.10 7.63
CA VAL A 132 13.64 13.76 7.21
C VAL A 132 14.90 13.41 7.97
N VAL A 133 14.96 12.17 8.48
CA VAL A 133 16.13 11.58 9.12
C VAL A 133 16.49 10.31 8.36
N MET A 134 17.77 10.15 8.06
CA MET A 134 18.34 8.92 7.52
C MET A 134 19.29 8.31 8.54
N VAL A 135 19.16 7.01 8.76
CA VAL A 135 20.04 6.20 9.60
C VAL A 135 20.83 5.28 8.68
N LEU A 136 22.14 5.52 8.59
CA LEU A 136 23.08 4.76 7.75
C LEU A 136 24.03 3.95 8.64
N PRO A 137 23.82 2.63 8.79
CA PRO A 137 24.73 1.78 9.54
C PRO A 137 26.12 1.74 8.91
N ILE A 138 27.13 1.60 9.75
CA ILE A 138 28.53 1.52 9.38
C ILE A 138 28.99 0.06 9.56
N GLU A 139 28.94 -0.69 8.46
CA GLU A 139 29.46 -2.05 8.37
C GLU A 139 30.99 -2.05 8.33
N ASN A 140 31.61 -1.11 7.58
CA ASN A 140 33.06 -0.94 7.52
C ASN A 140 33.54 0.43 8.07
N PRO A 141 33.91 0.51 9.37
CA PRO A 141 34.35 1.77 9.99
C PRO A 141 35.60 2.40 9.37
N LEU A 142 36.52 1.58 8.83
CA LEU A 142 37.75 2.08 8.22
C LEU A 142 37.44 2.81 6.91
N GLN A 143 36.61 2.21 6.06
CA GLN A 143 36.19 2.83 4.80
C GLN A 143 35.28 4.03 5.04
N ALA A 144 34.41 4.00 6.06
CA ALA A 144 33.63 5.16 6.46
C ALA A 144 34.52 6.33 6.88
N LYS A 145 35.57 6.08 7.68
CA LYS A 145 36.53 7.12 8.08
C LYS A 145 37.24 7.72 6.86
N GLN A 146 37.74 6.87 5.96
CA GLN A 146 38.41 7.33 4.74
C GLN A 146 37.50 8.19 3.85
N ALA A 147 36.25 7.76 3.66
CA ALA A 147 35.25 8.50 2.88
C ALA A 147 34.92 9.86 3.54
N LEU A 148 34.67 9.88 4.86
CA LEU A 148 34.33 11.11 5.58
C LEU A 148 35.50 12.09 5.70
N GLU A 149 36.75 11.61 5.70
CA GLU A 149 37.96 12.45 5.72
C GLU A 149 38.22 13.11 4.35
N LYS A 150 37.93 12.42 3.24
CA LYS A 150 38.04 12.96 1.87
C LYS A 150 37.19 14.22 1.67
N TYR A 151 35.99 14.27 2.25
CA TYR A 151 35.05 15.40 2.12
C TYR A 151 35.14 16.44 3.23
N ARG A 152 36.14 16.33 4.11
CA ARG A 152 36.35 17.26 5.23
C ARG A 152 36.77 18.67 4.80
N ASN A 153 37.13 18.84 3.52
CA ASN A 153 37.46 20.13 2.90
C ASN A 153 36.53 20.42 1.70
N PRO A 154 35.29 20.92 1.89
CA PRO A 154 34.48 21.40 0.78
C PRO A 154 34.67 22.91 0.57
N THR A 155 35.00 23.28 -0.66
CA THR A 155 35.15 24.65 -1.17
C THR A 155 33.82 25.44 -1.23
N SER A 156 32.69 24.93 -0.70
CA SER A 156 31.35 25.49 -0.97
C SER A 156 30.37 25.57 0.22
N SER A 157 30.63 24.99 1.40
CA SER A 157 29.70 25.09 2.54
C SER A 157 30.44 25.09 3.88
N LYS A 158 30.25 26.15 4.69
CA LYS A 158 30.85 26.24 6.02
C LYS A 158 30.07 25.33 6.97
N PHE A 159 30.72 24.31 7.51
CA PHE A 159 30.12 23.49 8.57
C PHE A 159 30.41 24.08 9.94
N VAL A 160 29.39 24.15 10.80
CA VAL A 160 29.55 24.48 12.21
C VAL A 160 29.39 23.22 13.05
N GLU A 161 30.26 23.06 14.05
CA GLU A 161 30.13 21.99 15.03
C GLU A 161 29.46 22.55 16.28
N ARG A 162 28.51 21.80 16.84
CA ARG A 162 27.94 22.07 18.15
C ARG A 162 27.80 20.78 18.96
N ILE A 163 27.57 20.92 20.25
CA ILE A 163 27.36 19.79 21.16
C ILE A 163 25.93 19.86 21.66
N TYR A 164 25.23 18.73 21.64
CA TYR A 164 23.89 18.55 22.19
C TYR A 164 23.87 17.29 23.05
N LYS A 165 23.55 17.41 24.34
CA LYS A 165 23.55 16.31 25.32
C LYS A 165 24.82 15.41 25.27
N GLY A 166 25.98 16.06 25.11
CA GLY A 166 27.28 15.38 25.03
C GLY A 166 27.59 14.70 23.69
N ILE A 167 26.70 14.82 22.69
CA ILE A 167 26.89 14.29 21.34
C ILE A 167 27.23 15.45 20.40
N LYS A 168 28.24 15.23 19.54
CA LYS A 168 28.68 16.22 18.56
C LYS A 168 27.75 16.19 17.35
N ILE A 169 27.28 17.36 16.94
CA ILE A 169 26.46 17.58 15.76
C ILE A 169 27.23 18.50 14.81
N ARG A 170 27.18 18.20 13.50
CA ARG A 170 27.69 19.07 12.44
C ARG A 170 26.55 19.57 11.57
N GLU A 171 26.55 20.87 11.28
CA GLU A 171 25.47 21.52 10.54
C GLU A 171 26.01 22.41 9.43
N THR A 172 25.30 22.51 8.31
CA THR A 172 25.63 23.44 7.22
C THR A 172 25.22 24.88 7.58
N GLN A 173 26.12 25.85 7.37
CA GLN A 173 25.89 27.29 7.60
C GLN A 173 25.75 28.03 6.27
N GLY A 174 24.72 28.88 6.13
CA GLY A 174 24.67 29.94 5.11
C GLY A 174 23.69 29.81 3.95
N SER A 175 22.88 28.74 3.84
CA SER A 175 21.78 28.67 2.86
C SER A 175 20.48 28.18 3.49
N PRO A 176 19.38 28.97 3.48
CA PRO A 176 18.07 28.54 3.93
C PRO A 176 17.53 27.30 3.20
N ALA A 177 18.03 27.01 2.00
CA ALA A 177 17.55 25.93 1.13
C ALA A 177 18.23 24.57 1.38
N GLN A 178 19.33 24.51 2.15
CA GLN A 178 20.10 23.27 2.38
C GLN A 178 20.64 23.22 3.82
N LYS A 179 19.74 23.04 4.79
CA LYS A 179 20.10 22.80 6.20
C LYS A 179 20.26 21.30 6.42
N PHE A 180 21.50 20.80 6.38
CA PHE A 180 21.79 19.42 6.75
C PHE A 180 22.43 19.39 8.13
N SER A 181 22.02 18.41 8.93
CA SER A 181 22.59 18.12 10.24
C SER A 181 23.04 16.67 10.27
N THR A 182 24.23 16.41 10.80
CA THR A 182 24.82 15.06 10.85
C THR A 182 25.42 14.77 12.22
N THR A 183 25.29 13.52 12.66
CA THR A 183 25.92 13.04 13.89
C THR A 183 26.23 11.55 13.79
N LEU A 184 27.15 11.07 14.63
CA LEU A 184 27.51 9.66 14.72
C LEU A 184 26.94 9.12 16.03
N LEU A 185 26.01 8.16 15.94
CA LEU A 185 25.43 7.45 17.07
C LEU A 185 25.76 5.97 16.95
N GLU A 186 26.39 5.40 17.98
CA GLU A 186 26.94 4.05 17.98
C GLU A 186 27.78 3.76 16.71
N ARG A 187 27.27 2.91 15.82
CA ARG A 187 27.86 2.55 14.53
C ARG A 187 26.96 2.98 13.37
N SER A 188 26.29 4.12 13.51
CA SER A 188 25.39 4.66 12.49
C SER A 188 25.64 6.14 12.28
N LEU A 189 25.78 6.53 11.01
CA LEU A 189 25.74 7.93 10.61
C LEU A 189 24.28 8.36 10.51
N ILE A 190 23.92 9.39 11.27
CA ILE A 190 22.61 10.03 11.20
C ILE A 190 22.74 11.26 10.31
N VAL A 191 21.85 11.39 9.34
CA VAL A 191 21.75 12.56 8.46
C VAL A 191 20.32 13.09 8.51
N SER A 192 20.14 14.38 8.79
CA SER A 192 18.83 15.01 8.80
C SER A 192 18.78 16.28 7.96
N THR A 193 17.61 16.58 7.41
CA THR A 193 17.32 17.83 6.69
C THR A 193 16.98 19.00 7.63
N ASP A 194 17.08 18.80 8.95
CA ASP A 194 16.82 19.83 9.96
C ASP A 194 17.57 19.52 11.28
N PRO A 195 18.28 20.50 11.87
CA PRO A 195 18.88 20.39 13.21
C PRO A 195 17.98 19.78 14.29
N LYS A 196 16.70 20.16 14.36
CA LYS A 196 15.80 19.64 15.40
C LYS A 196 15.49 18.16 15.21
N GLY A 197 15.48 17.68 13.96
CA GLY A 197 15.37 16.25 13.66
C GLY A 197 16.51 15.45 14.28
N THR A 198 17.74 15.97 14.21
CA THR A 198 18.92 15.33 14.82
C THR A 198 18.86 15.31 16.34
N GLU A 199 18.41 16.41 16.97
CA GLU A 199 18.23 16.44 18.43
C GLU A 199 17.22 15.41 18.92
N ARG A 200 16.11 15.23 18.20
CA ARG A 200 15.08 14.23 18.55
C ARG A 200 15.60 12.80 18.43
N VAL A 201 16.43 12.52 17.43
CA VAL A 201 17.10 11.21 17.30
C VAL A 201 18.06 10.98 18.47
N ILE A 202 18.82 12.00 18.85
CA ILE A 202 19.70 11.93 20.03
C ILE A 202 18.90 11.69 21.31
N ASP A 203 17.74 12.33 21.45
CA ASP A 203 16.86 12.17 22.61
C ASP A 203 16.32 10.75 22.72
N ALA A 204 15.81 10.17 21.62
CA ALA A 204 15.39 8.78 21.57
C ALA A 204 16.56 7.84 21.91
N TYR A 205 17.71 8.03 21.28
CA TYR A 205 18.92 7.25 21.56
C TYR A 205 19.38 7.32 23.03
N LYS A 206 19.16 8.44 23.73
CA LYS A 206 19.51 8.64 25.15
C LYS A 206 18.46 8.10 26.12
N GLY A 207 17.51 7.28 25.65
CA GLY A 207 16.46 6.66 26.47
C GLY A 207 15.11 7.37 26.41
N GLY A 208 14.93 8.31 25.47
CA GLY A 208 13.61 8.83 25.12
C GLY A 208 12.80 7.80 24.31
N ALA A 209 11.51 8.08 24.12
CA ALA A 209 10.63 7.18 23.38
C ALA A 209 11.04 7.05 21.90
N SER A 210 11.31 5.82 21.49
CA SER A 210 11.74 5.45 20.14
C SER A 210 10.62 4.74 19.36
N LEU A 211 10.86 4.52 18.07
CA LEU A 211 9.96 3.76 17.22
C LEU A 211 9.81 2.32 17.72
N ALA A 212 10.89 1.71 18.22
CA ALA A 212 10.87 0.37 18.82
C ALA A 212 9.96 0.29 20.07
N ASP A 213 9.79 1.40 20.80
CA ASP A 213 8.90 1.49 21.97
C ASP A 213 7.42 1.69 21.59
N THR A 214 7.09 1.77 20.30
CA THR A 214 5.71 1.88 19.85
C THR A 214 4.93 0.63 20.27
N PRO A 215 3.78 0.76 20.96
CA PRO A 215 3.03 -0.39 21.44
C PRO A 215 2.67 -1.37 20.32
N GLY A 216 3.02 -2.65 20.51
CA GLY A 216 2.75 -3.73 19.54
C GLY A 216 3.63 -3.72 18.29
N TYR A 217 4.60 -2.79 18.15
CA TYR A 217 5.42 -2.64 16.95
C TYR A 217 6.25 -3.89 16.62
N THR A 218 7.06 -4.38 17.58
CA THR A 218 7.89 -5.57 17.39
C THR A 218 7.07 -6.81 17.12
N GLU A 219 5.95 -6.99 17.84
CA GLU A 219 5.03 -8.12 17.63
C GLU A 219 4.39 -8.06 16.23
N ALA A 220 3.92 -6.89 15.80
CA ALA A 220 3.31 -6.71 14.50
C ALA A 220 4.32 -6.97 13.36
N LEU A 221 5.53 -6.42 13.44
CA LEU A 221 6.56 -6.65 12.44
C LEU A 221 7.04 -8.11 12.40
N GLY A 222 7.09 -8.79 13.56
CA GLY A 222 7.35 -10.22 13.64
C GLY A 222 6.35 -11.05 12.82
N LYS A 223 5.07 -10.64 12.73
CA LYS A 223 4.05 -11.34 11.92
C LYS A 223 4.36 -11.23 10.43
N ILE A 224 4.91 -10.11 9.93
CA ILE A 224 5.20 -9.87 8.50
C ILE A 224 6.63 -10.22 8.09
N LYS A 225 7.38 -10.92 8.95
CA LYS A 225 8.76 -11.31 8.69
C LYS A 225 8.92 -12.01 7.33
N ALA A 226 9.99 -11.65 6.64
CA ALA A 226 10.42 -12.29 5.40
C ALA A 226 11.94 -12.52 5.42
N GLY A 227 12.39 -13.55 4.70
CA GLY A 227 13.82 -13.75 4.44
C GLY A 227 14.31 -12.72 3.44
N ALA A 228 15.37 -11.99 3.78
CA ALA A 228 16.00 -10.96 2.94
C ALA A 228 14.98 -9.95 2.33
N PRO A 229 14.27 -9.16 3.14
CA PRO A 229 13.34 -8.16 2.62
C PRO A 229 14.08 -7.09 1.81
N PHE A 230 13.46 -6.63 0.72
CA PHE A 230 13.94 -5.47 -0.04
C PHE A 230 13.62 -4.17 0.68
N ALA A 231 12.43 -4.08 1.28
CA ALA A 231 12.04 -2.94 2.09
C ALA A 231 11.14 -3.32 3.26
N LYS A 232 11.15 -2.51 4.31
CA LYS A 232 10.20 -2.52 5.42
C LYS A 232 9.60 -1.13 5.56
N VAL A 233 8.30 -1.05 5.79
CA VAL A 233 7.55 0.20 5.88
C VAL A 233 6.75 0.18 7.17
N TYR A 234 6.75 1.30 7.89
CA TYR A 234 5.88 1.54 9.02
C TYR A 234 5.19 2.88 8.89
N PHE A 235 3.88 2.90 9.13
CA PHE A 235 3.05 4.09 9.12
C PHE A 235 2.34 4.26 10.46
N ASN A 236 2.55 5.41 11.10
CA ASN A 236 2.00 5.76 12.40
C ASN A 236 0.62 6.41 12.25
N VAL A 237 -0.43 5.61 12.43
CA VAL A 237 -1.82 6.04 12.19
C VAL A 237 -2.24 7.18 13.12
N PRO A 238 -1.96 7.16 14.44
CA PRO A 238 -2.28 8.27 15.32
C PRO A 238 -1.63 9.59 14.91
N VAL A 239 -0.34 9.58 14.56
CA VAL A 239 0.39 10.78 14.11
C VAL A 239 -0.19 11.30 12.80
N ALA A 240 -0.41 10.42 11.83
CA ALA A 240 -1.01 10.78 10.54
C ALA A 240 -2.41 11.40 10.70
N THR A 241 -3.22 10.82 11.57
CA THR A 241 -4.59 11.28 11.83
C THR A 241 -4.60 12.64 12.51
N ALA A 242 -3.72 12.85 13.50
CA ALA A 242 -3.56 14.13 14.16
C ALA A 242 -3.15 15.23 13.17
N MET A 243 -2.17 14.94 12.30
CA MET A 243 -1.77 15.87 11.24
C MET A 243 -2.89 16.13 10.24
N ALA A 244 -3.59 15.10 9.78
CA ALA A 244 -4.71 15.25 8.86
C ALA A 244 -5.81 16.14 9.45
N ALA A 245 -6.17 15.94 10.73
CA ALA A 245 -7.18 16.74 11.42
C ALA A 245 -6.80 18.22 11.56
N THR A 246 -5.51 18.54 11.65
CA THR A 246 -5.02 19.93 11.69
C THR A 246 -5.08 20.61 10.32
N TYR A 247 -4.87 19.87 9.23
CA TYR A 247 -4.79 20.44 7.87
C TYR A 247 -6.03 20.21 7.02
N SER A 248 -6.98 19.40 7.46
CA SER A 248 -8.20 19.12 6.70
C SER A 248 -9.21 20.24 6.85
N ALA A 249 -9.79 20.69 5.72
CA ALA A 249 -10.90 21.64 5.71
C ALA A 249 -12.17 21.08 6.40
N ARG A 250 -12.27 19.77 6.59
CA ARG A 250 -13.31 19.11 7.38
C ARG A 250 -12.80 18.92 8.81
N SER A 251 -13.42 19.60 9.78
CA SER A 251 -13.17 19.32 11.19
C SER A 251 -13.77 17.96 11.56
N LEU A 252 -12.99 17.12 12.21
CA LEU A 252 -13.49 15.88 12.79
C LEU A 252 -13.99 16.16 14.21
N SER A 253 -15.13 15.60 14.59
CA SER A 253 -15.58 15.67 15.98
C SER A 253 -14.57 14.93 16.90
N PRO A 254 -14.43 15.32 18.18
CA PRO A 254 -13.54 14.64 19.11
C PRO A 254 -13.81 13.12 19.22
N GLN A 255 -15.09 12.72 19.14
CA GLN A 255 -15.51 11.31 19.18
C GLN A 255 -15.04 10.52 17.94
N ASN A 256 -15.15 11.12 16.75
CA ASN A 256 -14.70 10.48 15.51
C ASN A 256 -13.17 10.38 15.45
N LEU A 257 -12.46 11.41 15.95
CA LEU A 257 -11.00 11.38 16.11
C LEU A 257 -10.54 10.24 17.03
N ALA A 258 -11.17 10.12 18.20
CA ALA A 258 -10.86 9.05 19.14
C ALA A 258 -11.04 7.66 18.51
N SER A 259 -12.05 7.50 17.64
CA SER A 259 -12.34 6.26 16.91
C SER A 259 -11.26 5.90 15.87
N VAL A 260 -10.71 6.85 15.12
CA VAL A 260 -9.57 6.58 14.19
C VAL A 260 -8.32 6.23 14.97
N GLN A 261 -8.09 7.00 16.03
CA GLN A 261 -6.92 6.86 16.88
C GLN A 261 -6.89 5.52 17.61
N GLN A 262 -7.90 4.67 17.48
CA GLN A 262 -7.86 3.30 17.99
C GLN A 262 -6.88 2.40 17.23
N ARG A 263 -6.52 2.73 15.98
CA ARG A 263 -5.43 2.03 15.26
C ARG A 263 -4.08 2.60 15.69
N GLN A 264 -3.13 1.72 15.97
CA GLN A 264 -1.78 2.11 16.38
C GLN A 264 -0.85 2.26 15.19
N GLY A 265 -0.88 1.32 14.24
CA GLY A 265 0.05 1.34 13.12
C GLY A 265 -0.31 0.39 12.00
N VAL A 266 0.33 0.64 10.85
CA VAL A 266 0.36 -0.26 9.71
C VAL A 266 1.82 -0.55 9.39
N GLY A 267 2.18 -1.81 9.24
CA GLY A 267 3.50 -2.28 8.86
C GLY A 267 3.43 -3.07 7.56
N ALA A 268 4.44 -2.97 6.71
CA ALA A 268 4.59 -3.79 5.53
C ALA A 268 6.05 -4.21 5.30
N THR A 269 6.25 -5.43 4.81
CA THR A 269 7.53 -5.95 4.35
C THR A 269 7.42 -6.28 2.87
N VAL A 270 8.38 -5.82 2.07
CA VAL A 270 8.42 -6.00 0.62
C VAL A 270 9.51 -7.00 0.25
N THR A 271 9.16 -8.05 -0.49
CA THR A 271 10.11 -8.97 -1.14
C THR A 271 10.01 -8.89 -2.65
N LEU A 272 11.14 -9.15 -3.31
CA LEU A 272 11.20 -9.28 -4.76
C LEU A 272 11.05 -10.76 -5.12
N GLU A 273 9.92 -11.11 -5.72
CA GLU A 273 9.61 -12.48 -6.16
C GLU A 273 9.87 -12.61 -7.67
N PRO A 274 10.07 -13.82 -8.21
CA PRO A 274 10.39 -13.99 -9.63
C PRO A 274 9.44 -13.24 -10.57
N GLU A 275 8.14 -13.20 -10.29
CA GLU A 275 7.13 -12.55 -11.14
C GLU A 275 6.71 -11.14 -10.69
N GLY A 276 7.29 -10.59 -9.62
CA GLY A 276 6.95 -9.23 -9.19
C GLY A 276 7.24 -8.92 -7.73
N LEU A 277 6.39 -8.08 -7.13
CA LEU A 277 6.58 -7.54 -5.78
C LEU A 277 5.54 -8.14 -4.83
N LEU A 278 6.00 -8.75 -3.75
CA LEU A 278 5.14 -9.23 -2.68
C LEU A 278 5.25 -8.30 -1.46
N PHE A 279 4.10 -7.83 -0.98
CA PHE A 279 3.97 -7.05 0.23
C PHE A 279 3.27 -7.91 1.28
N LYS A 280 3.93 -8.15 2.40
CA LYS A 280 3.32 -8.72 3.61
C LYS A 280 2.98 -7.58 4.56
N GLY A 281 1.71 -7.41 4.86
CA GLY A 281 1.17 -6.29 5.61
C GLY A 281 0.47 -6.70 6.90
N VAL A 282 0.55 -5.83 7.90
CA VAL A 282 -0.14 -5.94 9.18
C VAL A 282 -0.70 -4.59 9.59
N SER A 283 -1.91 -4.59 10.12
CA SER A 283 -2.53 -3.44 10.78
C SER A 283 -2.91 -3.86 12.20
N TRP A 284 -2.66 -3.01 13.19
CA TRP A 284 -3.00 -3.35 14.58
C TRP A 284 -3.62 -2.18 15.34
N LEU A 285 -4.45 -2.54 16.31
CA LEU A 285 -5.10 -1.63 17.23
C LEU A 285 -4.16 -1.26 18.38
N LYS A 286 -4.43 -0.12 19.02
CA LYS A 286 -3.80 0.24 20.29
C LYS A 286 -4.11 -0.82 21.35
N PRO A 287 -3.20 -1.08 22.31
CA PRO A 287 -3.47 -2.03 23.39
C PRO A 287 -4.74 -1.71 24.18
N ASN A 288 -5.04 -0.42 24.35
CA ASN A 288 -6.19 0.10 25.09
C ASN A 288 -7.38 0.48 24.18
N SER A 289 -7.43 0.02 22.93
CA SER A 289 -8.57 0.29 22.05
C SER A 289 -9.85 -0.36 22.63
N GLU A 290 -10.97 0.33 22.55
CA GLU A 290 -12.28 -0.21 22.93
C GLU A 290 -12.88 -1.09 21.83
N THR A 291 -12.53 -0.82 20.57
CA THR A 291 -12.91 -1.63 19.40
C THR A 291 -12.09 -2.91 19.33
N LYS A 292 -12.74 -3.99 18.93
CA LYS A 292 -12.08 -5.26 18.60
C LYS A 292 -12.56 -5.73 17.24
N TYR A 293 -11.70 -6.45 16.53
CA TYR A 293 -12.11 -7.15 15.32
C TYR A 293 -12.89 -8.41 15.67
N VAL A 294 -13.93 -8.69 14.89
CA VAL A 294 -14.56 -10.00 14.87
C VAL A 294 -13.66 -10.93 14.06
N VAL A 295 -13.17 -12.00 14.67
CA VAL A 295 -12.26 -12.95 14.00
C VAL A 295 -13.09 -13.92 13.16
N GLU A 296 -13.40 -13.48 11.94
CA GLU A 296 -14.11 -14.27 10.94
C GLU A 296 -13.32 -14.26 9.63
N ASN A 297 -13.06 -15.44 9.04
CA ASN A 297 -12.28 -15.60 7.80
C ASN A 297 -12.96 -16.63 6.88
N ASN A 298 -14.09 -16.24 6.27
CA ASN A 298 -14.98 -17.15 5.54
C ASN A 298 -14.97 -16.97 4.00
N ALA A 299 -14.05 -16.17 3.43
CA ALA A 299 -13.95 -15.97 1.99
C ALA A 299 -13.20 -17.14 1.31
N LYS A 300 -13.92 -18.06 0.66
CA LYS A 300 -13.37 -19.34 0.19
C LYS A 300 -13.75 -19.72 -1.25
N SER A 301 -15.00 -19.52 -1.65
CA SER A 301 -15.60 -20.20 -2.80
C SER A 301 -15.93 -19.29 -3.98
N MET A 302 -16.09 -17.98 -3.77
CA MET A 302 -16.61 -17.10 -4.81
C MET A 302 -15.78 -17.02 -6.10
N PRO A 303 -14.43 -17.03 -6.07
CA PRO A 303 -13.65 -17.07 -7.31
C PRO A 303 -13.90 -18.31 -8.17
N ARG A 304 -14.39 -19.42 -7.61
CA ARG A 304 -14.75 -20.64 -8.36
C ARG A 304 -16.14 -20.55 -9.01
N ARG A 305 -16.88 -19.49 -8.76
CA ARG A 305 -18.22 -19.22 -9.32
C ARG A 305 -18.19 -18.18 -10.44
N LEU A 306 -17.05 -17.54 -10.65
CA LEU A 306 -16.84 -16.52 -11.66
C LEU A 306 -16.13 -17.11 -12.89
N PRO A 307 -16.39 -16.61 -14.10
CA PRO A 307 -15.71 -17.06 -15.31
C PRO A 307 -14.22 -16.71 -15.29
N GLY A 308 -13.39 -17.54 -15.94
CA GLY A 308 -11.94 -17.39 -15.97
C GLY A 308 -11.41 -16.07 -16.55
N ASN A 309 -12.26 -15.34 -17.29
CA ASN A 309 -11.94 -14.08 -17.94
C ASN A 309 -12.39 -12.83 -17.17
N THR A 310 -12.88 -12.97 -15.93
CA THR A 310 -13.23 -11.86 -15.02
C THR A 310 -12.08 -10.85 -14.92
N LEU A 311 -12.39 -9.57 -15.08
CA LEU A 311 -11.43 -8.47 -15.15
C LEU A 311 -11.06 -7.94 -13.76
N ILE A 312 -12.06 -7.78 -12.89
CA ILE A 312 -11.93 -7.26 -11.54
C ILE A 312 -12.83 -8.10 -10.64
N VAL A 313 -12.36 -8.45 -9.44
CA VAL A 313 -13.21 -9.03 -8.40
C VAL A 313 -12.80 -8.53 -7.03
N THR A 314 -13.80 -8.27 -6.18
CA THR A 314 -13.66 -8.19 -4.73
C THR A 314 -14.53 -9.26 -4.10
N THR A 315 -14.01 -10.03 -3.15
CA THR A 315 -14.76 -11.03 -2.37
C THR A 315 -14.58 -10.77 -0.88
N GLY A 316 -15.55 -11.22 -0.08
CA GLY A 316 -15.44 -11.19 1.38
C GLY A 316 -16.29 -12.27 2.05
N GLY A 317 -15.95 -12.61 3.29
CA GLY A 317 -16.56 -13.72 4.02
C GLY A 317 -17.96 -13.43 4.57
N ASN A 318 -18.27 -12.16 4.85
CA ASN A 318 -19.53 -11.73 5.45
C ASN A 318 -19.81 -10.27 5.08
N LEU A 319 -20.80 -10.05 4.21
CA LEU A 319 -21.11 -8.69 3.73
C LEU A 319 -21.70 -7.80 4.83
N GLN A 320 -22.49 -8.36 5.74
CA GLN A 320 -23.01 -7.62 6.88
C GLN A 320 -21.88 -7.13 7.78
N GLN A 321 -20.91 -7.98 8.10
CA GLN A 321 -19.75 -7.58 8.90
C GLN A 321 -18.91 -6.52 8.16
N LEU A 322 -18.67 -6.69 6.86
CA LEU A 322 -17.95 -5.69 6.07
C LEU A 322 -18.63 -4.31 6.11
N TRP A 323 -19.97 -4.27 6.02
CA TRP A 323 -20.72 -3.03 6.14
C TRP A 323 -20.54 -2.38 7.52
N GLN A 324 -20.61 -3.16 8.60
CA GLN A 324 -20.41 -2.66 9.96
C GLN A 324 -19.00 -2.07 10.15
N ASP A 325 -17.98 -2.79 9.68
CA ASP A 325 -16.58 -2.33 9.72
C ASP A 325 -16.39 -1.04 8.90
N TYR A 326 -17.09 -0.95 7.75
CA TYR A 326 -17.08 0.24 6.90
C TYR A 326 -17.73 1.44 7.58
N VAL A 327 -18.92 1.29 8.17
CA VAL A 327 -19.61 2.36 8.91
C VAL A 327 -18.71 2.89 10.03
N GLN A 328 -18.14 1.98 10.82
CA GLN A 328 -17.25 2.35 11.92
C GLN A 328 -15.99 3.06 11.42
N GLY A 329 -15.38 2.57 10.35
CA GLY A 329 -14.17 3.17 9.77
C GLY A 329 -14.41 4.51 9.07
N ALA A 330 -15.55 4.68 8.40
CA ALA A 330 -15.90 5.86 7.63
C ALA A 330 -16.26 7.07 8.49
N GLN A 331 -16.94 6.85 9.62
CA GLN A 331 -17.18 7.93 10.60
C GLN A 331 -15.86 8.52 11.13
N ALA A 332 -14.83 7.67 11.18
CA ALA A 332 -13.54 8.01 11.71
C ALA A 332 -12.66 8.70 10.64
N ASN A 333 -12.62 8.21 9.39
CA ASN A 333 -11.60 8.62 8.41
C ASN A 333 -12.09 9.70 7.41
N PRO A 334 -11.54 10.93 7.43
CA PRO A 334 -11.96 12.02 6.52
C PRO A 334 -11.58 11.78 5.05
N LEU A 335 -10.71 10.81 4.76
CA LEU A 335 -10.30 10.43 3.41
C LEU A 335 -11.34 9.55 2.71
N ILE A 336 -12.29 8.96 3.44
CA ILE A 336 -13.39 8.19 2.85
C ILE A 336 -14.37 9.16 2.18
N ARG A 337 -14.54 9.01 0.87
CA ARG A 337 -15.37 9.92 0.05
C ARG A 337 -16.85 9.53 0.01
N VAL A 338 -17.17 8.27 0.28
CA VAL A 338 -18.54 7.74 0.22
C VAL A 338 -19.10 7.68 1.63
N SER A 339 -20.11 8.49 1.96
CA SER A 339 -20.70 8.45 3.30
C SER A 339 -21.60 7.22 3.46
N PRO A 340 -21.47 6.43 4.56
CA PRO A 340 -22.40 5.34 4.83
C PRO A 340 -23.85 5.82 4.95
N GLU A 341 -24.09 6.98 5.56
CA GLU A 341 -25.43 7.56 5.69
C GLU A 341 -26.01 7.98 4.34
N GLN A 342 -25.19 8.54 3.45
CA GLN A 342 -25.62 8.85 2.08
C GLN A 342 -25.97 7.58 1.30
N MET A 343 -25.15 6.53 1.42
CA MET A 343 -25.44 5.25 0.75
C MET A 343 -26.75 4.63 1.27
N LYS A 344 -26.99 4.65 2.59
CA LYS A 344 -28.27 4.19 3.17
C LYS A 344 -29.45 5.00 2.65
N ALA A 345 -29.33 6.33 2.62
CA ALA A 345 -30.37 7.22 2.11
C ALA A 345 -30.64 7.03 0.60
N GLU A 346 -29.59 6.81 -0.19
CA GLU A 346 -29.71 6.52 -1.62
C GLU A 346 -30.39 5.18 -1.86
N ILE A 347 -30.00 4.11 -1.16
CA ILE A 347 -30.65 2.80 -1.27
C ILE A 347 -32.13 2.92 -0.88
N ARG A 348 -32.44 3.59 0.23
CA ARG A 348 -33.83 3.80 0.66
C ARG A 348 -34.67 4.61 -0.32
N SER A 349 -34.11 5.69 -0.87
CA SER A 349 -34.83 6.58 -1.80
C SER A 349 -34.97 6.01 -3.21
N LYS A 350 -34.01 5.20 -3.66
CA LYS A 350 -34.01 4.61 -5.01
C LYS A 350 -34.68 3.25 -5.04
N LEU A 351 -34.40 2.39 -4.07
CA LEU A 351 -34.87 1.00 -4.06
C LEU A 351 -36.03 0.75 -3.10
N GLY A 352 -36.47 1.75 -2.33
CA GLY A 352 -37.56 1.61 -1.36
C GLY A 352 -37.26 0.66 -0.19
N GLN A 353 -36.01 0.20 -0.06
CA GLN A 353 -35.57 -0.76 0.95
C GLN A 353 -34.55 -0.14 1.89
N ASP A 354 -34.58 -0.53 3.15
CA ASP A 354 -33.56 -0.18 4.12
C ASP A 354 -32.38 -1.17 4.03
N LEU A 355 -31.17 -0.66 3.83
CA LEU A 355 -29.98 -1.51 3.70
C LEU A 355 -29.78 -2.40 4.93
N GLU A 356 -29.95 -1.86 6.13
CA GLU A 356 -29.63 -2.56 7.38
C GLU A 356 -30.76 -3.46 7.85
N GLN A 357 -32.02 -3.09 7.57
CA GLN A 357 -33.19 -3.86 7.97
C GLN A 357 -33.68 -4.84 6.90
N ASP A 358 -33.61 -4.51 5.62
CA ASP A 358 -34.23 -5.32 4.57
C ASP A 358 -33.22 -6.17 3.80
N LEU A 359 -32.01 -5.66 3.55
CA LEU A 359 -31.01 -6.31 2.69
C LEU A 359 -29.94 -7.09 3.46
N LEU A 360 -29.17 -6.43 4.33
CA LEU A 360 -28.03 -7.05 5.03
C LEU A 360 -28.38 -8.27 5.91
N PRO A 361 -29.57 -8.38 6.55
CA PRO A 361 -29.85 -9.49 7.45
C PRO A 361 -29.85 -10.89 6.80
N TRP A 362 -30.02 -10.99 5.49
CA TRP A 362 -29.91 -12.25 4.74
C TRP A 362 -28.57 -12.41 4.00
N MET A 363 -27.68 -11.42 4.08
CA MET A 363 -26.37 -11.37 3.41
C MET A 363 -25.20 -11.67 4.36
N LYS A 364 -25.38 -12.60 5.31
CA LYS A 364 -24.35 -12.95 6.32
C LYS A 364 -23.34 -14.00 5.85
N GLY A 365 -23.34 -14.33 4.56
CA GLY A 365 -22.42 -15.29 3.97
C GLY A 365 -21.36 -14.62 3.09
N GLU A 366 -20.60 -15.48 2.41
CA GLU A 366 -19.59 -15.05 1.45
C GLU A 366 -20.24 -14.22 0.33
N PHE A 367 -19.55 -13.20 -0.18
CA PHE A 367 -20.03 -12.40 -1.30
C PHE A 367 -18.92 -12.12 -2.31
N SER A 368 -19.30 -11.70 -3.50
CA SER A 368 -18.41 -11.25 -4.55
C SER A 368 -19.04 -10.13 -5.37
N LEU A 369 -18.24 -9.13 -5.70
CA LEU A 369 -18.55 -8.11 -6.70
C LEU A 369 -17.49 -8.19 -7.80
N ALA A 370 -17.91 -8.49 -9.02
CA ALA A 370 -17.02 -8.74 -10.15
C ALA A 370 -17.39 -7.91 -11.37
N LEU A 371 -16.37 -7.59 -12.16
CA LEU A 371 -16.51 -7.00 -13.49
C LEU A 371 -16.14 -8.05 -14.53
N ILE A 372 -17.11 -8.46 -15.35
CA ILE A 372 -16.99 -9.54 -16.35
C ILE A 372 -17.01 -8.89 -17.74
N PRO A 373 -16.05 -9.20 -18.63
CA PRO A 373 -15.99 -8.56 -19.94
C PRO A 373 -17.25 -8.87 -20.75
N THR A 374 -17.70 -7.90 -21.55
CA THR A 374 -18.84 -8.09 -22.45
C THR A 374 -18.53 -9.18 -23.49
N PRO A 375 -19.48 -10.08 -23.82
CA PRO A 375 -19.30 -11.01 -24.92
C PRO A 375 -19.00 -10.27 -26.25
N PRO A 376 -18.11 -10.80 -27.11
CA PRO A 376 -17.79 -10.17 -28.39
C PRO A 376 -19.05 -9.86 -29.21
N GLY A 377 -19.09 -8.68 -29.85
CA GLY A 377 -20.21 -8.26 -30.70
C GLY A 377 -21.46 -7.76 -29.94
N THR A 378 -21.43 -7.72 -28.61
CA THR A 378 -22.54 -7.16 -27.81
C THR A 378 -22.27 -5.70 -27.44
N PRO A 379 -23.16 -4.75 -27.77
CA PRO A 379 -23.04 -3.37 -27.32
C PRO A 379 -23.05 -3.27 -25.78
N SER A 380 -22.13 -2.48 -25.20
CA SER A 380 -22.09 -2.23 -23.76
C SER A 380 -21.54 -0.83 -23.47
N ILE A 381 -22.21 -0.11 -22.56
CA ILE A 381 -21.82 1.24 -22.13
C ILE A 381 -20.50 1.21 -21.32
N LEU A 382 -20.30 0.15 -20.52
CA LEU A 382 -19.12 0.01 -19.65
C LEU A 382 -18.01 -0.83 -20.29
N GLY A 383 -18.27 -1.50 -21.43
CA GLY A 383 -17.40 -2.54 -21.97
C GLY A 383 -17.43 -3.84 -21.17
N ALA A 384 -18.19 -3.90 -20.07
CA ALA A 384 -18.32 -5.05 -19.18
C ALA A 384 -19.70 -5.11 -18.51
N GLY A 385 -20.03 -6.26 -17.91
CA GLY A 385 -21.15 -6.46 -17.00
C GLY A 385 -20.67 -6.56 -15.57
N VAL A 386 -21.42 -5.97 -14.63
CA VAL A 386 -21.20 -6.13 -13.20
C VAL A 386 -21.94 -7.39 -12.74
N ALA A 387 -21.30 -8.21 -11.91
CA ALA A 387 -21.91 -9.37 -11.27
C ALA A 387 -21.74 -9.29 -9.76
N PHE A 388 -22.84 -9.28 -9.03
CA PHE A 388 -22.88 -9.39 -7.58
C PHE A 388 -23.39 -10.78 -7.20
N LEU A 389 -22.61 -11.50 -6.40
CA LEU A 389 -22.95 -12.81 -5.83
C LEU A 389 -22.98 -12.69 -4.32
N VAL A 390 -23.96 -13.29 -3.67
CA VAL A 390 -24.03 -13.34 -2.21
C VAL A 390 -24.60 -14.66 -1.74
N GLN A 391 -23.88 -15.32 -0.84
CA GLN A 391 -24.35 -16.50 -0.14
C GLN A 391 -25.36 -16.07 0.92
N THR A 392 -26.57 -16.58 0.79
CA THR A 392 -27.71 -16.18 1.59
C THR A 392 -27.77 -16.98 2.89
N SER A 393 -27.94 -16.28 4.02
CA SER A 393 -28.18 -16.89 5.34
C SER A 393 -29.66 -17.15 5.65
N ASP A 394 -30.56 -16.49 4.91
CA ASP A 394 -32.02 -16.60 5.05
C ASP A 394 -32.68 -16.47 3.66
N ARG A 395 -32.94 -17.61 3.02
CA ARG A 395 -33.43 -17.66 1.64
C ARG A 395 -34.84 -17.10 1.47
N PRO A 396 -35.83 -17.45 2.29
CA PRO A 396 -37.16 -16.85 2.20
C PRO A 396 -37.13 -15.32 2.31
N ARG A 397 -36.29 -14.76 3.19
CA ARG A 397 -36.12 -13.31 3.30
C ARG A 397 -35.50 -12.70 2.05
N ALA A 398 -34.47 -13.33 1.49
CA ALA A 398 -33.85 -12.87 0.24
C ALA A 398 -34.83 -12.89 -0.94
N GLU A 399 -35.64 -13.94 -1.07
CA GLU A 399 -36.67 -14.05 -2.12
C GLU A 399 -37.71 -12.94 -1.97
N LYS A 400 -38.13 -12.62 -0.74
CA LYS A 400 -39.00 -11.48 -0.46
C LYS A 400 -38.36 -10.15 -0.87
N SER A 401 -37.10 -9.91 -0.51
CA SER A 401 -36.39 -8.69 -0.88
C SER A 401 -36.20 -8.55 -2.39
N LEU A 402 -35.88 -9.63 -3.11
CA LEU A 402 -35.74 -9.63 -4.57
C LEU A 402 -37.08 -9.33 -5.25
N LYS A 403 -38.18 -9.91 -4.76
CA LYS A 403 -39.53 -9.59 -5.27
C LYS A 403 -39.91 -8.12 -5.05
N GLN A 404 -39.53 -7.54 -3.93
CA GLN A 404 -39.73 -6.10 -3.71
C GLN A 404 -38.90 -5.25 -4.69
N LEU A 405 -37.68 -5.68 -5.04
CA LEU A 405 -36.90 -5.02 -6.09
C LEU A 405 -37.59 -5.16 -7.45
N ASP A 406 -38.15 -6.33 -7.78
CA ASP A 406 -38.94 -6.53 -9.00
C ASP A 406 -40.09 -5.52 -9.10
N GLU A 407 -40.84 -5.34 -8.02
CA GLU A 407 -41.94 -4.37 -7.94
C GLU A 407 -41.45 -2.93 -8.14
N VAL A 408 -40.33 -2.55 -7.52
CA VAL A 408 -39.73 -1.21 -7.69
C VAL A 408 -39.27 -0.99 -9.13
N MET A 409 -38.58 -1.96 -9.72
CA MET A 409 -38.12 -1.87 -11.10
C MET A 409 -39.28 -1.74 -12.09
N ALA A 410 -40.35 -2.51 -11.90
CA ALA A 410 -41.56 -2.45 -12.71
C ALA A 410 -42.34 -1.14 -12.52
N GLN A 411 -42.62 -0.76 -11.27
CA GLN A 411 -43.57 0.31 -10.96
C GLN A 411 -42.94 1.70 -10.97
N GLN A 412 -41.74 1.86 -10.39
CA GLN A 412 -41.06 3.14 -10.28
C GLN A 412 -40.22 3.45 -11.51
N TYR A 413 -39.44 2.47 -11.98
CA TYR A 413 -38.51 2.67 -13.09
C TYR A 413 -39.05 2.23 -14.45
N LYS A 414 -40.24 1.63 -14.50
CA LYS A 414 -40.91 1.16 -15.73
C LYS A 414 -40.07 0.15 -16.52
N PHE A 415 -39.20 -0.61 -15.85
CA PHE A 415 -38.51 -1.73 -16.46
C PHE A 415 -39.53 -2.83 -16.75
N GLN A 416 -39.31 -3.54 -17.84
CA GLN A 416 -40.01 -4.79 -18.08
C GLN A 416 -39.35 -5.87 -17.22
N VAL A 417 -40.16 -6.47 -16.33
CA VAL A 417 -39.74 -7.56 -15.45
C VAL A 417 -40.31 -8.86 -16.02
N GLN A 418 -39.43 -9.80 -16.35
CA GLN A 418 -39.81 -11.09 -16.93
C GLN A 418 -39.10 -12.23 -16.22
N GLU A 419 -39.88 -13.18 -15.73
CA GLU A 419 -39.39 -14.49 -15.33
C GLU A 419 -39.17 -15.36 -16.57
N THR A 420 -38.01 -15.99 -16.66
CA THR A 420 -37.67 -16.91 -17.75
C THR A 420 -36.75 -18.01 -17.23
N THR A 421 -36.27 -18.86 -18.12
CA THR A 421 -35.29 -19.88 -17.80
C THR A 421 -34.00 -19.65 -18.57
N LEU A 422 -32.88 -19.81 -17.89
CA LEU A 422 -31.55 -19.83 -18.49
C LEU A 422 -30.91 -21.17 -18.18
N ASN A 423 -30.73 -21.99 -19.22
CA ASN A 423 -30.20 -23.36 -19.08
C ASN A 423 -31.00 -24.20 -18.05
N GLY A 424 -32.32 -24.06 -18.05
CA GLY A 424 -33.23 -24.76 -17.13
C GLY A 424 -33.32 -24.19 -15.71
N GLN A 425 -32.56 -23.13 -15.39
CA GLN A 425 -32.65 -22.44 -14.10
C GLN A 425 -33.55 -21.20 -14.20
N PRO A 426 -34.47 -20.98 -13.25
CA PRO A 426 -35.31 -19.80 -13.24
C PRO A 426 -34.49 -18.54 -12.98
N ILE A 427 -34.72 -17.51 -13.79
CA ILE A 427 -34.10 -16.19 -13.66
C ILE A 427 -35.16 -15.10 -13.89
N THR A 428 -34.90 -13.92 -13.35
CA THR A 428 -35.73 -12.74 -13.59
C THR A 428 -34.90 -11.67 -14.29
N ASN A 429 -35.38 -11.20 -15.44
CA ASN A 429 -34.76 -10.16 -16.23
C ASN A 429 -35.47 -8.82 -16.01
N TRP A 430 -34.68 -7.76 -15.84
CA TRP A 430 -35.12 -6.37 -15.86
C TRP A 430 -34.58 -5.71 -17.12
N THR A 431 -35.44 -5.31 -18.04
CA THR A 431 -35.05 -4.63 -19.28
C THR A 431 -35.64 -3.23 -19.34
N SER A 432 -34.80 -2.22 -19.58
CA SER A 432 -35.28 -0.85 -19.75
C SER A 432 -35.99 -0.69 -21.10
N GLN A 433 -37.17 -0.06 -21.10
CA GLN A 433 -37.90 0.27 -22.33
C GLN A 433 -37.17 1.32 -23.19
N LEU A 434 -36.31 2.13 -22.57
CA LEU A 434 -35.51 3.16 -23.25
C LEU A 434 -34.21 2.58 -23.87
N GLY A 435 -33.99 1.26 -23.75
CA GLY A 435 -32.81 0.57 -24.25
C GLY A 435 -31.56 0.77 -23.38
N GLY A 436 -30.54 -0.05 -23.62
CA GLY A 436 -29.17 0.15 -23.11
C GLY A 436 -28.87 -0.31 -21.67
N LEU A 437 -29.88 -0.56 -20.82
CA LEU A 437 -29.68 -1.13 -19.48
C LEU A 437 -30.53 -2.39 -19.28
N ALA A 438 -29.86 -3.49 -18.94
CA ALA A 438 -30.47 -4.73 -18.53
C ALA A 438 -29.83 -5.21 -17.22
N ALA A 439 -30.63 -5.89 -16.41
CA ALA A 439 -30.16 -6.62 -15.24
C ALA A 439 -30.84 -7.98 -15.18
N THR A 440 -30.20 -8.94 -14.52
CA THR A 440 -30.72 -10.28 -14.35
C THR A 440 -30.40 -10.73 -12.94
N HIS A 441 -31.38 -11.27 -12.21
CA HIS A 441 -31.14 -11.92 -10.94
C HIS A 441 -31.69 -13.34 -10.91
N GLY A 442 -31.18 -14.13 -9.98
CA GLY A 442 -31.55 -15.53 -9.82
C GLY A 442 -30.67 -16.24 -8.80
N TRP A 443 -30.58 -17.56 -8.92
CA TRP A 443 -29.94 -18.41 -7.94
C TRP A 443 -28.90 -19.34 -8.56
N LEU A 444 -27.78 -19.52 -7.86
CA LEU A 444 -26.78 -20.56 -8.10
C LEU A 444 -26.84 -21.61 -6.97
N ASP A 445 -26.20 -22.75 -7.20
CA ASP A 445 -26.08 -23.82 -6.21
C ASP A 445 -25.45 -23.34 -4.89
N GLY A 446 -25.93 -23.90 -3.77
CA GLY A 446 -25.44 -23.55 -2.43
C GLY A 446 -26.00 -22.24 -1.87
N ASN A 447 -27.26 -21.91 -2.23
CA ASN A 447 -27.97 -20.71 -1.77
C ASN A 447 -27.21 -19.41 -2.06
N VAL A 448 -26.69 -19.29 -3.28
CA VAL A 448 -26.03 -18.05 -3.71
C VAL A 448 -26.99 -17.30 -4.64
N ALA A 449 -27.48 -16.15 -4.18
CA ALA A 449 -28.19 -15.22 -5.05
C ALA A 449 -27.18 -14.52 -5.97
N PHE A 450 -27.55 -14.27 -7.22
CA PHE A 450 -26.79 -13.43 -8.13
C PHE A 450 -27.63 -12.29 -8.68
N LEU A 451 -26.97 -11.15 -8.96
CA LEU A 451 -27.51 -10.02 -9.71
C LEU A 451 -26.44 -9.55 -10.70
N THR A 452 -26.77 -9.50 -11.98
CA THR A 452 -25.92 -8.91 -13.02
C THR A 452 -26.52 -7.61 -13.53
N LEU A 453 -25.68 -6.64 -13.88
CA LEU A 453 -26.08 -5.33 -14.42
C LEU A 453 -25.20 -4.93 -15.61
N GLY A 454 -25.83 -4.38 -16.65
CA GLY A 454 -25.15 -3.88 -17.84
C GLY A 454 -25.12 -4.92 -18.96
N ALA A 455 -23.93 -5.35 -19.38
CA ALA A 455 -23.79 -6.38 -20.40
C ALA A 455 -24.43 -7.72 -19.97
N PRO A 456 -24.97 -8.53 -20.90
CA PRO A 456 -25.67 -9.78 -20.61
C PRO A 456 -24.69 -10.89 -20.21
N VAL A 457 -24.19 -10.83 -18.98
CA VAL A 457 -23.17 -11.75 -18.45
C VAL A 457 -23.75 -12.89 -17.60
N ALA A 458 -25.07 -12.94 -17.38
CA ALA A 458 -25.72 -14.00 -16.60
C ALA A 458 -25.47 -15.40 -17.19
N SER A 459 -25.41 -15.53 -18.53
CA SER A 459 -25.08 -16.78 -19.23
C SER A 459 -23.65 -17.27 -19.00
N THR A 460 -22.77 -16.42 -18.46
CA THR A 460 -21.41 -16.81 -18.06
C THR A 460 -21.33 -17.35 -16.63
N LEU A 461 -22.42 -17.19 -15.85
CA LEU A 461 -22.56 -17.64 -14.47
C LEU A 461 -23.45 -18.88 -14.34
N VAL A 462 -24.43 -19.03 -15.25
CA VAL A 462 -25.45 -20.08 -15.25
C VAL A 462 -25.43 -20.88 -16.56
N PRO A 463 -25.09 -22.19 -16.53
CA PRO A 463 -24.62 -22.96 -15.38
C PRO A 463 -23.21 -22.51 -14.94
N LYS A 464 -22.73 -23.07 -13.82
CA LYS A 464 -21.40 -22.78 -13.29
C LYS A 464 -20.34 -22.86 -14.42
N PRO A 465 -19.50 -21.82 -14.59
CA PRO A 465 -18.50 -21.81 -15.66
C PRO A 465 -17.51 -22.98 -15.54
N GLN A 466 -17.21 -23.62 -16.67
CA GLN A 466 -16.24 -24.72 -16.75
C GLN A 466 -14.81 -24.26 -16.45
N ALA A 467 -14.42 -23.11 -17.00
CA ALA A 467 -13.16 -22.44 -16.70
C ALA A 467 -13.43 -21.31 -15.70
N THR A 468 -13.05 -21.50 -14.45
CA THR A 468 -13.32 -20.54 -13.38
C THR A 468 -12.18 -19.54 -13.19
N LEU A 469 -12.46 -18.40 -12.56
CA LEU A 469 -11.41 -17.43 -12.18
C LEU A 469 -10.35 -18.06 -11.29
N ALA A 470 -10.76 -18.90 -10.33
CA ALA A 470 -9.83 -19.62 -9.45
C ALA A 470 -8.86 -20.53 -10.22
N ASP A 471 -9.22 -20.99 -11.43
CA ASP A 471 -8.40 -21.85 -12.26
C ASP A 471 -7.48 -21.08 -13.22
N SER A 472 -7.75 -19.79 -13.43
CA SER A 472 -6.97 -18.90 -14.30
C SER A 472 -5.52 -18.79 -13.84
N GLN A 473 -4.58 -18.95 -14.79
CA GLN A 473 -3.15 -18.84 -14.52
C GLN A 473 -2.77 -17.45 -13.98
N LEU A 474 -3.33 -16.38 -14.56
CA LEU A 474 -3.06 -15.02 -14.13
C LEU A 474 -3.55 -14.80 -12.69
N PHE A 475 -4.74 -15.33 -12.36
CA PHE A 475 -5.27 -15.26 -11.00
C PHE A 475 -4.41 -16.03 -9.99
N LYS A 476 -4.02 -17.28 -10.32
CA LYS A 476 -3.14 -18.10 -9.46
C LYS A 476 -1.80 -17.42 -9.18
N GLN A 477 -1.23 -16.75 -10.18
CA GLN A 477 0.00 -15.97 -10.02
C GLN A 477 -0.20 -14.68 -9.22
N ALA A 478 -1.36 -14.04 -9.36
CA ALA A 478 -1.66 -12.77 -8.71
C ALA A 478 -2.06 -12.90 -7.25
N ILE A 479 -2.66 -14.02 -6.84
CA ILE A 479 -3.23 -14.18 -5.49
C ILE A 479 -2.19 -14.78 -4.54
N PRO A 480 -1.76 -14.03 -3.50
CA PRO A 480 -0.92 -14.58 -2.44
C PRO A 480 -1.59 -15.78 -1.75
N GLN A 481 -0.80 -16.83 -1.50
CA GLN A 481 -1.28 -18.05 -0.84
C GLN A 481 -0.76 -18.18 0.60
N GLN A 482 0.00 -17.21 1.10
CA GLN A 482 0.66 -17.28 2.40
C GLN A 482 -0.29 -17.06 3.58
N LEU A 483 -1.42 -16.38 3.35
CA LEU A 483 -2.52 -16.29 4.32
C LEU A 483 -3.46 -17.48 4.13
N ASN A 484 -3.44 -18.40 5.09
CA ASN A 484 -4.31 -19.59 5.08
C ASN A 484 -5.78 -19.21 5.28
N ASP A 485 -6.05 -18.34 6.25
CA ASP A 485 -7.40 -17.87 6.57
C ASP A 485 -7.66 -16.50 5.95
N LYS A 486 -8.49 -16.47 4.90
CA LYS A 486 -8.81 -15.26 4.14
C LYS A 486 -10.22 -14.80 4.50
N ASN A 487 -10.36 -13.52 4.84
CA ASN A 487 -11.65 -12.85 4.98
C ASN A 487 -12.02 -11.99 3.76
N GLY A 488 -11.04 -11.69 2.91
CA GLY A 488 -11.29 -10.94 1.68
C GLY A 488 -10.20 -11.13 0.65
N LEU A 489 -10.59 -10.92 -0.60
CA LEU A 489 -9.68 -10.98 -1.74
C LEU A 489 -10.06 -9.90 -2.75
N PHE A 490 -9.07 -9.27 -3.34
CA PHE A 490 -9.22 -8.40 -4.50
C PHE A 490 -8.29 -8.88 -5.63
N PHE A 491 -8.76 -8.80 -6.86
CA PHE A 491 -7.97 -9.07 -8.05
C PHE A 491 -8.35 -8.11 -9.16
N ILE A 492 -7.35 -7.65 -9.90
CA ILE A 492 -7.51 -6.88 -11.13
C ILE A 492 -6.51 -7.35 -12.19
N ASP A 493 -7.02 -7.64 -13.39
CA ASP A 493 -6.26 -7.77 -14.61
C ASP A 493 -5.97 -6.37 -15.16
N VAL A 494 -4.81 -5.81 -14.80
CA VAL A 494 -4.44 -4.43 -15.13
C VAL A 494 -4.29 -4.24 -16.64
N ASP A 495 -3.81 -5.27 -17.34
CA ASP A 495 -3.63 -5.24 -18.79
C ASP A 495 -4.97 -5.12 -19.51
N ARG A 496 -5.97 -5.91 -19.14
CA ARG A 496 -7.30 -5.91 -19.77
C ARG A 496 -8.26 -4.85 -19.22
N THR A 497 -7.82 -4.03 -18.27
CA THR A 497 -8.60 -2.94 -17.68
C THR A 497 -7.94 -1.60 -17.92
N ILE A 498 -7.03 -1.20 -17.04
CA ILE A 498 -6.37 0.12 -17.01
C ILE A 498 -5.56 0.34 -18.30
N ASN A 499 -4.81 -0.67 -18.74
CA ASN A 499 -3.90 -0.50 -19.88
C ASN A 499 -4.64 -0.63 -21.23
N ALA A 500 -5.68 -1.46 -21.32
CA ALA A 500 -6.49 -1.63 -22.52
C ALA A 500 -7.34 -0.40 -22.86
N GLY A 501 -7.77 0.38 -21.86
CA GLY A 501 -8.57 1.59 -22.06
C GLY A 501 -9.93 1.35 -22.72
N ASN A 502 -10.41 0.11 -22.70
CA ASN A 502 -11.68 -0.33 -23.29
C ASN A 502 -12.86 -0.32 -22.30
N LEU A 503 -12.59 0.03 -21.03
CA LEU A 503 -13.61 0.23 -20.01
C LEU A 503 -13.83 1.73 -19.83
N SER A 504 -15.09 2.11 -19.62
CA SER A 504 -15.50 3.49 -19.28
C SER A 504 -15.16 3.83 -17.82
N LEU A 505 -13.89 3.66 -17.43
CA LEU A 505 -13.34 4.00 -16.11
C LEU A 505 -12.58 5.33 -16.18
N SER A 506 -12.40 5.99 -15.03
CA SER A 506 -11.54 7.18 -14.95
C SER A 506 -10.15 6.88 -15.49
N GLN A 507 -9.69 7.68 -16.44
CA GLN A 507 -8.38 7.49 -17.05
C GLN A 507 -7.27 7.84 -16.05
N VAL A 508 -6.23 7.02 -16.05
CA VAL A 508 -5.00 7.26 -15.29
C VAL A 508 -4.23 8.39 -15.97
N ASP A 509 -3.61 9.27 -15.17
CA ASP A 509 -2.74 10.34 -15.67
C ASP A 509 -1.69 9.76 -16.65
N PRO A 510 -1.42 10.40 -17.81
CA PRO A 510 -0.46 9.89 -18.78
C PRO A 510 0.93 9.57 -18.20
N ASN A 511 1.40 10.34 -17.22
CA ASN A 511 2.69 10.11 -16.55
C ASN A 511 2.66 8.85 -15.67
N GLN A 512 1.49 8.53 -15.10
CA GLN A 512 1.29 7.32 -14.31
C GLN A 512 1.06 6.08 -15.19
N LYS A 513 0.54 6.27 -16.41
CA LYS A 513 0.30 5.20 -17.38
C LYS A 513 1.58 4.43 -17.74
N ILE A 514 2.73 5.11 -17.74
CA ILE A 514 4.05 4.48 -17.94
C ILE A 514 4.29 3.37 -16.92
N PHE A 515 3.90 3.59 -15.66
CA PHE A 515 4.07 2.63 -14.57
C PHE A 515 2.96 1.58 -14.53
N THR A 516 1.70 1.92 -14.83
CA THR A 516 0.63 0.90 -14.90
C THR A 516 0.85 -0.07 -16.05
N ASN A 517 1.43 0.39 -17.16
CA ASN A 517 1.83 -0.46 -18.29
C ASN A 517 2.86 -1.53 -17.91
N ALA A 518 3.59 -1.34 -16.81
CA ALA A 518 4.55 -2.30 -16.26
C ALA A 518 3.90 -3.44 -15.46
N ILE A 519 2.63 -3.32 -15.11
CA ILE A 519 1.90 -4.22 -14.23
C ILE A 519 0.96 -5.09 -15.07
N ARG A 520 0.98 -6.41 -14.85
CA ARG A 520 0.06 -7.38 -15.47
C ARG A 520 -1.24 -7.47 -14.68
N SER A 521 -1.11 -7.66 -13.37
CA SER A 521 -2.23 -7.85 -12.46
C SER A 521 -1.86 -7.46 -11.04
N ILE A 522 -2.86 -7.15 -10.23
CA ILE A 522 -2.68 -6.95 -8.78
C ILE A 522 -3.64 -7.90 -8.07
N GLY A 523 -3.12 -8.64 -7.10
CA GLY A 523 -3.92 -9.44 -6.18
C GLY A 523 -3.70 -9.00 -4.74
N VAL A 524 -4.76 -9.03 -3.95
CA VAL A 524 -4.75 -8.74 -2.53
C VAL A 524 -5.51 -9.83 -1.81
N THR A 525 -4.97 -10.30 -0.69
CA THR A 525 -5.68 -11.17 0.25
C THR A 525 -5.60 -10.55 1.63
N GLY A 526 -6.72 -10.50 2.34
CA GLY A 526 -6.79 -10.00 3.71
C GLY A 526 -7.43 -11.02 4.63
N GLY A 527 -7.04 -10.99 5.91
CA GLY A 527 -7.61 -11.83 6.96
C GLY A 527 -7.46 -11.17 8.33
N ILE A 528 -8.35 -11.51 9.25
CA ILE A 528 -8.26 -11.08 10.64
C ILE A 528 -7.38 -12.07 11.38
N SER A 529 -6.23 -11.61 11.90
CA SER A 529 -5.27 -12.47 12.61
C SER A 529 -5.53 -12.57 14.11
N SER A 530 -6.15 -11.55 14.70
CA SER A 530 -6.64 -11.56 16.08
C SER A 530 -7.71 -10.47 16.27
N ASP A 531 -8.32 -10.41 17.45
CA ASP A 531 -9.24 -9.33 17.83
C ASP A 531 -8.57 -7.92 17.87
N ARG A 532 -7.24 -7.87 17.72
CA ARG A 532 -6.43 -6.64 17.71
C ARG A 532 -5.58 -6.44 16.45
N SER A 533 -5.54 -7.39 15.53
CA SER A 533 -4.68 -7.29 14.34
C SER A 533 -5.32 -7.92 13.12
N SER A 534 -5.05 -7.30 11.96
CA SER A 534 -5.38 -7.86 10.66
C SER A 534 -4.12 -7.96 9.80
N ARG A 535 -4.17 -8.93 8.89
CA ARG A 535 -3.13 -9.26 7.93
C ARG A 535 -3.62 -8.99 6.53
N PHE A 536 -2.74 -8.51 5.69
CA PHE A 536 -3.00 -8.42 4.27
C PHE A 536 -1.73 -8.71 3.49
N ASP A 537 -1.84 -9.41 2.39
CA ASP A 537 -0.75 -9.61 1.45
C ASP A 537 -1.17 -9.03 0.10
N ILE A 538 -0.27 -8.30 -0.55
CA ILE A 538 -0.47 -7.72 -1.88
C ILE A 538 0.60 -8.29 -2.78
N PHE A 539 0.21 -8.80 -3.95
CA PHE A 539 1.15 -9.15 -4.99
C PHE A 539 0.91 -8.30 -6.23
N VAL A 540 1.95 -7.58 -6.65
CA VAL A 540 1.96 -6.81 -7.88
C VAL A 540 2.73 -7.63 -8.90
N ASN A 541 1.99 -8.27 -9.82
CA ASN A 541 2.56 -9.08 -10.89
C ASN A 541 3.10 -8.15 -11.98
N MET A 542 4.42 -8.16 -12.16
CA MET A 542 5.13 -7.24 -13.04
C MET A 542 5.44 -7.91 -14.38
N LYS A 543 5.47 -7.12 -15.45
CA LYS A 543 6.10 -7.54 -16.70
C LYS A 543 7.62 -7.67 -16.50
N LYS A 544 8.32 -8.32 -17.43
CA LYS A 544 9.78 -8.33 -17.45
C LYS A 544 10.31 -7.77 -18.77
N VAL A 545 11.50 -7.18 -18.72
CA VAL A 545 12.22 -6.71 -19.91
C VAL A 545 12.68 -7.93 -20.70
N GLY A 546 11.82 -8.43 -21.59
CA GLY A 546 12.03 -9.66 -22.36
C GLY A 546 10.75 -10.47 -22.63
N ASP A 547 9.65 -10.17 -21.94
CA ASP A 547 8.36 -10.77 -22.28
C ASP A 547 7.86 -10.22 -23.62
N PRO A 548 7.56 -11.07 -24.63
CA PRO A 548 6.83 -10.60 -25.79
C PRO A 548 5.46 -10.11 -25.33
N SER A 549 5.19 -8.81 -25.48
CA SER A 549 3.84 -8.29 -25.38
C SER A 549 2.91 -9.16 -26.23
N PRO A 550 1.71 -9.55 -25.77
CA PRO A 550 0.74 -10.17 -26.65
C PRO A 550 0.42 -9.15 -27.75
N SER A 551 0.96 -9.37 -28.94
CA SER A 551 0.63 -8.57 -30.11
C SER A 551 -0.88 -8.62 -30.30
N PRO A 552 -1.55 -7.50 -30.62
CA PRO A 552 -2.88 -7.58 -31.18
C PRO A 552 -2.74 -8.42 -32.46
N LYS A 553 -3.41 -9.58 -32.50
CA LYS A 553 -3.50 -10.39 -33.71
C LYS A 553 -3.94 -9.47 -34.84
N ALA A 554 -3.05 -9.23 -35.80
CA ALA A 554 -3.41 -8.62 -37.06
C ALA A 554 -4.46 -9.52 -37.72
N SER A 555 -5.65 -8.96 -37.94
CA SER A 555 -6.65 -9.50 -38.83
C SER A 555 -6.00 -9.73 -40.20
N LEU A 556 -5.83 -11.00 -40.57
CA LEU A 556 -5.56 -11.38 -41.94
C LEU A 556 -6.80 -11.04 -42.76
N SER A 557 -6.70 -10.00 -43.59
CA SER A 557 -7.61 -9.79 -44.73
C SER A 557 -6.88 -10.23 -46.00
N PRO A 558 -7.56 -10.93 -46.92
CA PRO A 558 -6.93 -11.58 -48.06
C PRO A 558 -6.50 -10.58 -49.14
N SER A 559 -5.40 -10.89 -49.82
CA SER A 559 -4.90 -10.18 -51.00
C SER A 559 -5.93 -10.12 -52.13
N PRO A 560 -6.08 -9.00 -52.86
CA PRO A 560 -6.84 -9.00 -54.09
C PRO A 560 -6.01 -9.63 -55.22
N SER A 561 -6.61 -10.58 -55.93
CA SER A 561 -6.12 -11.12 -57.20
C SER A 561 -5.96 -10.02 -58.25
N PRO A 562 -4.93 -10.07 -59.12
CA PRO A 562 -4.83 -9.16 -60.25
C PRO A 562 -5.55 -9.76 -61.46
N SER A 563 -6.26 -8.94 -62.22
CA SER A 563 -6.70 -9.24 -63.61
C SER A 563 -7.17 -7.95 -64.28
N PRO A 564 -7.09 -7.87 -65.62
CA PRO A 564 -5.90 -7.73 -66.44
C PRO A 564 -5.58 -6.26 -66.77
#